data_AF-A0AAP9U7F2-F1
#
_entry.id   AF-A0AAP9U7F2-F1
#
_cell.length_a   1.000
_cell.length_b   1.000
_cell.length_c   1.000
_cell.angle_alpha   90.00
_cell.angle_beta   90.00
_cell.angle_gamma   90.00
#
_symmetry.space_group_name_H-M   'P 1'
#
loop_
_entity.id
_entity.type
_entity.pdbx_description
1 polymer ?
#
loop_
_entity_poly.entity_id
_entity_poly.type
_entity_poly.pdbx_seq_one_letter_code
_entity_poly.pdbx_strand_id
1 'polypeptide(L)'
;MSKTIRIDDEVYARLGALSTDFDSPSETIRKIVLQYETTLAADLIRPVIEGKKENLIAEEKLGLKKCSFTVLHHFDVEAVKSVMESIKSELSASGEFEVTYDCSINALTGEVQKKEK
;
A
#
# COMPACT_ATOMS: atom_id res chain seq x y z
N MET A 1 -0.83 15.09 -22.66
CA MET A 1 -1.72 16.17 -23.16
C MET A 1 -2.58 16.65 -22.01
N SER A 2 -2.65 17.97 -21.76
CA SER A 2 -3.57 18.54 -20.79
C SER A 2 -5.01 18.46 -21.31
N LYS A 3 -5.97 18.28 -20.40
CA LYS A 3 -7.41 18.34 -20.70
C LYS A 3 -8.06 19.29 -19.71
N THR A 4 -8.96 20.14 -20.21
CA THR A 4 -9.76 21.02 -19.36
C THR A 4 -10.88 20.21 -18.71
N ILE A 5 -10.99 20.33 -17.38
CA ILE A 5 -12.10 19.78 -16.59
C ILE A 5 -12.81 20.94 -15.88
N ARG A 6 -14.08 20.75 -15.54
CA ARG A 6 -14.82 21.66 -14.67
C ARG A 6 -14.90 21.05 -13.28
N ILE A 7 -14.63 21.86 -12.27
CA ILE A 7 -14.75 21.52 -10.86
C ILE A 7 -15.47 22.68 -10.16
N ASP A 8 -16.09 22.40 -9.02
CA ASP A 8 -16.77 23.43 -8.23
C ASP A 8 -15.80 24.49 -7.69
N ASP A 9 -16.28 25.72 -7.54
CA ASP A 9 -15.47 26.86 -7.07
C ASP A 9 -14.85 26.60 -5.68
N GLU A 10 -15.58 25.92 -4.80
CA GLU A 10 -15.07 25.53 -3.47
C GLU A 10 -13.89 24.55 -3.60
N VAL A 11 -14.00 23.56 -4.49
CA VAL A 11 -12.93 22.58 -4.72
C VAL A 11 -11.72 23.27 -5.33
N TYR A 12 -11.92 24.19 -6.27
CA TYR A 12 -10.84 24.98 -6.86
C TYR A 12 -10.10 25.84 -5.82
N ALA A 13 -10.84 26.55 -4.95
CA ALA A 13 -10.26 27.34 -3.87
C ALA A 13 -9.42 26.48 -2.91
N ARG A 14 -9.94 25.31 -2.54
CA ARG A 14 -9.22 24.35 -1.69
C ARG A 14 -7.98 23.78 -2.37
N LEU A 15 -8.03 23.46 -3.66
CA LEU A 15 -6.86 23.03 -4.43
C LEU A 15 -5.76 24.10 -4.44
N GLY A 16 -6.13 25.37 -4.65
CA GLY A 16 -5.19 26.50 -4.58
C GLY A 16 -4.56 26.68 -3.19
N ALA A 17 -5.30 26.40 -2.12
CA ALA A 17 -4.75 26.43 -0.76
C ALA A 17 -3.80 25.25 -0.46
N LEU A 18 -3.96 24.13 -1.16
CA LEU A 18 -3.08 22.95 -1.04
C LEU A 18 -1.89 23.02 -2.00
N SER A 19 -1.91 23.92 -2.98
CA SER A 19 -0.87 24.03 -4.01
C SER A 19 0.37 24.81 -3.56
N THR A 20 0.50 25.19 -2.28
CA THR A 20 1.56 26.09 -1.78
C THR A 20 2.99 25.58 -2.04
N ASP A 21 3.15 24.29 -2.35
CA ASP A 21 4.42 23.65 -2.71
C ASP A 21 4.39 22.94 -4.09
N PHE A 22 3.39 23.22 -4.94
CA PHE A 22 3.17 22.51 -6.21
C PHE A 22 3.19 23.43 -7.42
N ASP A 23 3.92 23.03 -8.45
CA ASP A 23 4.08 23.79 -9.69
C ASP A 23 2.78 23.91 -10.53
N SER A 24 1.79 23.03 -10.33
CA SER A 24 0.50 23.11 -11.03
C SER A 24 -0.66 22.43 -10.29
N PRO A 25 -1.94 22.84 -10.54
CA PRO A 25 -3.12 22.13 -10.01
C PRO A 25 -3.17 20.64 -10.37
N SER A 26 -2.58 20.25 -11.51
CA SER A 26 -2.55 18.84 -11.92
C SER A 26 -1.64 18.01 -11.02
N GLU A 27 -0.49 18.56 -10.60
CA GLU A 27 0.41 17.92 -9.64
C GLU A 27 -0.26 17.79 -8.26
N THR A 28 -0.96 18.83 -7.81
CA THR A 28 -1.73 18.79 -6.56
C THR A 28 -2.81 17.71 -6.60
N ILE A 29 -3.60 17.63 -7.68
CA ILE A 29 -4.61 16.58 -7.87
C ILE A 29 -3.95 15.20 -7.88
N ARG A 30 -2.85 15.02 -8.61
CA ARG A 30 -2.12 13.75 -8.67
C ARG A 30 -1.69 13.29 -7.29
N LYS A 31 -1.14 14.19 -6.46
CA LYS A 31 -0.73 13.85 -5.09
C LYS A 31 -1.93 13.47 -4.21
N ILE A 32 -3.04 14.20 -4.31
CA ILE A 32 -4.27 13.87 -3.56
C ILE A 32 -4.77 12.48 -3.94
N VAL A 33 -4.82 12.17 -5.24
CA VAL A 33 -5.24 10.85 -5.73
C VAL A 33 -4.29 9.76 -5.22
N LEU A 34 -2.98 9.94 -5.39
CA LEU A 34 -1.98 8.97 -4.93
C LEU A 34 -2.07 8.72 -3.43
N GLN A 35 -2.23 9.78 -2.62
CA GLN A 35 -2.39 9.67 -1.18
C GLN A 35 -3.66 8.90 -0.81
N TYR A 36 -4.77 9.20 -1.48
CA TYR A 36 -6.04 8.49 -1.27
C TYR A 36 -5.92 7.00 -1.62
N GLU A 37 -5.33 6.68 -2.78
CA GLU A 37 -5.08 5.29 -3.19
C GLU A 37 -4.13 4.56 -2.23
N THR A 38 -3.12 5.25 -1.69
CA THR A 38 -2.20 4.69 -0.70
C THR A 38 -2.93 4.32 0.59
N THR A 39 -3.84 5.18 1.08
CA THR A 39 -4.66 4.87 2.25
C THR A 39 -5.56 3.66 2.01
N LEU A 40 -6.28 3.63 0.88
CA LEU A 40 -7.14 2.49 0.55
C LEU A 40 -6.36 1.18 0.36
N ALA A 41 -5.18 1.25 -0.26
CA ALA A 41 -4.30 0.10 -0.40
C ALA A 41 -3.83 -0.41 0.98
N ALA A 42 -3.50 0.48 1.92
CA ALA A 42 -3.12 0.10 3.28
C ALA A 42 -4.24 -0.63 4.01
N ASP A 43 -5.47 -0.10 3.94
CA ASP A 43 -6.65 -0.70 4.56
C ASP A 43 -6.97 -2.09 3.98
N LEU A 44 -6.68 -2.31 2.70
CA LEU A 44 -6.86 -3.59 2.04
C LEU A 44 -5.75 -4.61 2.37
N ILE A 45 -4.49 -4.17 2.35
CA ILE A 45 -3.33 -5.06 2.40
C ILE A 45 -2.93 -5.42 3.82
N ARG A 46 -2.92 -4.46 4.76
CA ARG A 46 -2.45 -4.67 6.13
C ARG A 46 -3.16 -5.83 6.83
N PRO A 47 -4.51 -5.92 6.82
CA PRO A 47 -5.21 -7.01 7.49
C PRO A 47 -4.86 -8.39 6.92
N VAL A 48 -4.61 -8.46 5.61
CA VAL A 48 -4.23 -9.72 4.95
C VAL A 48 -2.87 -10.19 5.48
N ILE A 49 -1.88 -9.30 5.53
CA ILE A 49 -0.54 -9.64 6.01
C ILE A 49 -0.56 -9.99 7.50
N GLU A 50 -1.28 -9.22 8.32
CA GLU A 50 -1.43 -9.49 9.75
C GLU A 50 -2.08 -10.85 10.00
N GLY A 51 -3.16 -11.18 9.30
CA GLY A 51 -3.80 -12.49 9.40
C GLY A 51 -2.88 -13.64 8.98
N LYS A 52 -2.04 -13.46 7.95
CA LYS A 52 -1.01 -14.47 7.59
C LYS A 52 0.04 -14.64 8.68
N LYS A 53 0.40 -13.57 9.37
CA LYS A 53 1.33 -13.58 10.51
C LYS A 53 0.74 -14.35 11.69
N GLU A 54 -0.51 -14.08 12.04
CA GLU A 54 -1.23 -14.78 13.10
C GLU A 54 -1.35 -16.27 12.80
N ASN A 55 -1.65 -16.64 11.55
CA ASN A 55 -1.68 -18.04 11.12
C ASN A 55 -0.32 -18.72 11.31
N LEU A 56 0.79 -18.05 10.96
CA LEU A 56 2.14 -18.60 11.17
C LEU A 56 2.46 -18.80 12.66
N ILE A 57 1.95 -17.95 13.55
CA ILE A 57 2.13 -18.09 15.00
C ILE A 57 1.27 -19.25 15.53
N ALA A 58 0.01 -19.34 15.10
CA ALA A 58 -0.92 -20.37 15.55
C ALA A 58 -0.51 -21.77 15.06
N GLU A 59 -0.05 -21.88 13.82
CA GLU A 59 0.33 -23.14 13.17
C GLU A 59 1.84 -23.44 13.28
N GLU A 60 2.59 -22.68 14.08
CA GLU A 60 4.03 -22.94 14.30
C GLU A 60 4.28 -24.37 14.81
N LYS A 61 3.39 -24.88 15.68
CA LYS A 61 3.45 -26.25 16.20
C LYS A 61 3.24 -27.32 15.13
N LEU A 62 2.67 -26.95 13.98
CA LEU A 62 2.45 -27.81 12.82
C LEU A 62 3.61 -27.71 11.80
N GLY A 63 4.65 -26.94 12.11
CA GLY A 63 5.82 -26.76 11.26
C GLY A 63 5.60 -25.80 10.09
N LEU A 64 4.52 -25.01 10.11
CA LEU A 64 4.27 -24.00 9.08
C LEU A 64 5.26 -22.84 9.22
N LYS A 65 6.11 -22.62 8.20
CA LYS A 65 7.14 -21.55 8.23
C LYS A 65 6.87 -20.43 7.23
N LYS A 66 5.96 -20.63 6.29
CA LYS A 66 5.65 -19.70 5.20
C LYS A 66 4.16 -19.71 4.86
N CYS A 67 3.64 -18.54 4.52
CA CYS A 67 2.26 -18.33 4.09
C CYS A 67 2.25 -17.43 2.85
N SER A 68 1.65 -17.90 1.75
CA SER A 68 1.43 -17.08 0.56
C SER A 68 0.17 -16.22 0.70
N PHE A 69 0.17 -15.08 0.02
CA PHE A 69 -0.97 -14.19 -0.11
C PHE A 69 -1.13 -13.67 -1.54
N THR A 70 -2.36 -13.30 -1.87
CA THR A 70 -2.71 -12.62 -3.10
C THR A 70 -3.81 -11.62 -2.78
N VAL A 71 -3.61 -10.38 -3.19
CA VAL A 71 -4.54 -9.27 -3.02
C VAL A 71 -4.80 -8.68 -4.39
N LEU A 72 -6.06 -8.71 -4.83
CA LEU A 72 -6.47 -8.04 -6.07
C LEU A 72 -6.74 -6.57 -5.78
N HIS A 73 -6.25 -5.68 -6.64
CA HIS A 73 -6.45 -4.24 -6.50
C HIS A 73 -6.58 -3.56 -7.86
N HIS A 74 -7.04 -2.31 -7.84
CA HIS A 74 -7.07 -1.41 -9.00
C HIS A 74 -6.35 -0.10 -8.72
N PHE A 75 -5.64 -0.01 -7.59
CA PHE A 75 -4.86 1.16 -7.18
C PHE A 75 -3.57 1.27 -7.99
N ASP A 76 -3.03 2.49 -8.04
CA ASP A 76 -1.71 2.75 -8.58
C ASP A 76 -0.61 1.86 -7.95
N VAL A 77 0.30 1.37 -8.79
CA VAL A 77 1.35 0.44 -8.39
C VAL A 77 2.33 1.09 -7.42
N GLU A 78 2.61 2.39 -7.54
CA GLU A 78 3.49 3.12 -6.61
C GLU A 78 2.85 3.22 -5.23
N ALA A 79 1.54 3.46 -5.16
CA ALA A 79 0.79 3.47 -3.89
C ALA A 79 0.87 2.11 -3.18
N VAL A 80 0.60 1.02 -3.91
CA VAL A 80 0.67 -0.35 -3.36
C VAL A 80 2.09 -0.71 -2.91
N LYS A 81 3.11 -0.39 -3.70
CA LYS A 81 4.51 -0.59 -3.32
C LYS A 81 4.90 0.21 -2.08
N SER A 82 4.45 1.47 -1.99
CA SER A 82 4.72 2.32 -0.82
C SER A 82 4.16 1.68 0.47
N VAL A 83 2.92 1.17 0.41
CA VAL A 83 2.31 0.43 1.52
C VAL A 83 3.13 -0.82 1.87
N MET A 84 3.52 -1.61 0.87
CA MET A 84 4.27 -2.83 1.10
C MET A 84 5.66 -2.59 1.68
N GLU A 85 6.36 -1.55 1.25
CA GLU A 85 7.64 -1.17 1.86
C GLU A 85 7.47 -0.71 3.32
N SER A 86 6.39 0.01 3.64
CA SER A 86 6.06 0.35 5.04
C SER A 86 5.88 -0.91 5.88
N ILE A 87 5.04 -1.84 5.41
CA ILE A 87 4.78 -3.12 6.10
C ILE A 87 6.08 -3.92 6.25
N LYS A 88 6.88 -4.01 5.19
CA LYS A 88 8.17 -4.73 5.21
C LYS A 88 9.15 -4.11 6.20
N SER A 89 9.18 -2.79 6.32
CA SER A 89 10.00 -2.07 7.31
C SER A 89 9.54 -2.39 8.74
N GLU A 90 8.24 -2.31 9.00
CA GLU A 90 7.64 -2.65 10.30
C GLU A 90 7.93 -4.09 10.71
N LEU A 91 7.84 -5.03 9.77
CA LEU A 91 8.15 -6.44 10.00
C LEU A 91 9.65 -6.69 10.22
N SER A 92 10.49 -6.05 9.41
CA SER A 92 11.95 -6.13 9.56
C SER A 92 12.41 -5.62 10.92
N ALA A 93 11.76 -4.59 11.47
CA ALA A 93 12.04 -4.05 12.79
C ALA A 93 11.76 -5.05 13.93
N SER A 94 10.76 -5.94 13.76
CA SER A 94 10.49 -7.01 14.73
C SER A 94 11.53 -8.13 14.69
N GLY A 95 12.20 -8.32 13.55
CA GLY A 95 13.19 -9.38 13.34
C GLY A 95 12.62 -10.81 13.29
N GLU A 96 11.32 -10.99 13.49
CA GLU A 96 10.67 -12.31 13.55
C GLU A 96 10.13 -12.79 12.21
N PHE A 97 9.75 -11.85 11.34
CA PHE A 97 9.11 -12.14 10.07
C PHE A 97 9.80 -11.41 8.91
N GLU A 98 9.70 -12.01 7.74
CA GLU A 98 10.14 -11.46 6.46
C GLU A 98 9.00 -11.52 5.46
N VAL A 99 8.91 -10.50 4.61
CA VAL A 99 7.93 -10.46 3.52
C VAL A 99 8.65 -10.23 2.20
N THR A 100 8.33 -11.10 1.25
CA THR A 100 8.67 -10.95 -0.17
C THR A 100 7.39 -10.75 -0.95
N TYR A 101 7.44 -9.90 -1.97
CA TYR A 101 6.26 -9.59 -2.76
C TYR A 101 6.62 -9.21 -4.20
N ASP A 102 5.68 -9.42 -5.10
CA ASP A 102 5.65 -8.91 -6.46
C ASP A 102 4.34 -8.13 -6.67
N CYS A 103 4.45 -6.94 -7.26
CA CYS A 103 3.34 -6.04 -7.46
C CYS A 103 3.14 -5.76 -8.94
N SER A 104 1.98 -6.17 -9.44
CA SER A 104 1.48 -5.91 -10.79
C SER A 104 0.32 -4.91 -10.74
N ILE A 105 -0.17 -4.49 -11.91
CA ILE A 105 -1.26 -3.48 -12.02
C ILE A 105 -2.55 -3.93 -11.31
N ASN A 106 -2.83 -5.23 -11.27
CA ASN A 106 -4.11 -5.76 -10.76
C ASN A 106 -3.96 -6.69 -9.56
N ALA A 107 -2.73 -7.00 -9.17
CA ALA A 107 -2.48 -7.99 -8.15
C ALA A 107 -1.17 -7.72 -7.44
N LEU A 108 -1.25 -7.82 -6.12
CA LEU A 108 -0.13 -7.95 -5.23
C LEU A 108 -0.06 -9.41 -4.78
N THR A 109 1.06 -10.06 -5.04
CA THR A 109 1.32 -11.43 -4.61
C THR A 109 2.57 -11.46 -3.75
N GLY A 110 2.66 -12.42 -2.83
CA GLY A 110 3.85 -12.53 -2.00
C GLY A 110 3.77 -13.64 -0.96
N GLU A 111 4.79 -13.67 -0.13
CA GLU A 111 4.95 -14.62 0.96
C GLU A 111 5.34 -13.91 2.24
N VAL A 112 4.73 -14.34 3.35
CA VAL A 112 5.18 -14.04 4.71
C VAL A 112 5.93 -15.26 5.22
N GLN A 113 7.14 -15.07 5.71
CA GLN A 113 7.97 -16.13 6.27
C GLN A 113 8.41 -15.78 7.69
N LYS A 114 8.44 -16.77 8.59
CA LYS A 114 9.07 -16.63 9.91
C LYS A 114 10.58 -16.86 9.78
N LYS A 115 11.40 -15.95 10.35
CA LYS A 115 12.85 -16.12 10.38
C LYS A 115 13.22 -17.17 11.43
N GLU A 116 14.05 -18.12 11.05
CA GLU A 116 14.66 -19.05 12.01
C GLU A 116 15.81 -18.32 12.72
N LYS A 117 15.79 -18.32 14.06
CA LYS A 117 16.91 -17.84 14.88
C LYS A 117 18.01 -18.89 14.95
#